data_AF-A0A2U3KHH5-F1
#
_entry.id   AF-A0A2U3KHH5-F1
#
_cell.length_a   1.000
_cell.length_b   1.000
_cell.length_c   1.000
_cell.angle_alpha   90.00
_cell.angle_beta   90.00
_cell.angle_gamma   90.00
#
_symmetry.space_group_name_H-M   'P 1'
#
loop_
_entity.id
_entity.type
_entity.pdbx_description
1 polymer ?
#
loop_
_entity_poly.entity_id
_entity_poly.type
_entity_poly.pdbx_seq_one_letter_code
_entity_poly.pdbx_strand_id
1 'polypeptide(L)'
;MFQSLAFGEVPEYGYNSQSSSAIQACVFQVTQNAQYTPVASTGSTAPPAPSCSLELEYAPVQSLHYTPLHRRNHALLVVTDGDGNTFTMEGNPQTVAPPWGMLVPDNLPGNVGDAQWGSILTSSQDPNLCNQIASIETAENNYSNNEVHYNPLGPNSNSFINWLLQSGGVDQYFTAPPGTTGWSTSLYGTLWGIFPN
;
A
#
# COMPACT_ATOMS: atom_id res chain seq x y z
N MET A 1 28.27 -7.43 -57.43
CA MET A 1 29.03 -8.41 -56.62
C MET A 1 28.34 -8.47 -55.26
N PHE A 2 27.48 -9.46 -55.06
CA PHE A 2 26.78 -9.70 -53.80
C PHE A 2 27.65 -10.61 -52.93
N GLN A 3 27.95 -10.20 -51.70
CA GLN A 3 28.50 -11.10 -50.67
C GLN A 3 27.39 -11.45 -49.69
N SER A 4 27.17 -12.76 -49.60
CA SER A 4 26.26 -13.47 -48.71
C SER A 4 26.91 -13.60 -47.33
N LEU A 5 26.18 -13.30 -46.26
CA LEU A 5 26.55 -13.69 -44.90
C LEU A 5 25.38 -14.47 -44.29
N ALA A 6 25.77 -15.64 -43.77
CA ALA A 6 24.92 -16.75 -43.38
C ALA A 6 24.12 -16.46 -42.10
N PHE A 7 22.88 -16.95 -42.10
CA PHE A 7 22.02 -17.06 -40.94
C PHE A 7 22.49 -18.22 -40.05
N GLY A 8 22.70 -17.94 -38.76
CA GLY A 8 22.94 -18.94 -37.73
C GLY A 8 21.62 -19.60 -37.31
N GLU A 9 21.66 -20.92 -37.22
CA GLU A 9 20.56 -21.82 -36.86
C GLU A 9 20.12 -21.63 -35.40
N VAL A 10 18.81 -21.65 -35.17
CA VAL A 10 18.18 -21.68 -33.84
C VAL A 10 17.77 -23.14 -33.57
N PRO A 11 18.18 -23.77 -32.45
CA PRO A 11 17.73 -25.12 -32.15
C PRO A 11 16.28 -25.12 -31.67
N GLU A 12 15.43 -25.85 -32.39
CA GLU A 12 14.06 -26.20 -32.02
C GLU A 12 14.08 -27.08 -30.76
N TYR A 13 13.48 -26.59 -29.66
CA TYR A 13 13.15 -27.43 -28.52
C TYR A 13 11.83 -28.17 -28.81
N GLY A 14 11.96 -29.44 -29.16
CA GLY A 14 10.85 -30.37 -29.31
C GLY A 14 10.14 -30.64 -27.98
N TYR A 15 8.85 -30.34 -27.93
CA TYR A 15 7.95 -30.83 -26.88
C TYR A 15 7.60 -32.29 -27.16
N ASN A 16 8.18 -33.20 -26.38
CA ASN A 16 7.83 -34.62 -26.40
C ASN A 16 6.49 -34.82 -25.65
N SER A 17 5.45 -35.15 -26.40
CA SER A 17 4.22 -35.73 -25.89
C SER A 17 4.45 -37.20 -25.53
N GLN A 18 4.44 -37.54 -24.24
CA GLN A 18 4.26 -38.92 -23.78
C GLN A 18 3.10 -39.01 -22.80
N SER A 19 1.97 -39.41 -23.35
CA SER A 19 0.90 -40.14 -22.68
C SER A 19 1.36 -41.58 -22.40
N SER A 20 1.16 -42.10 -21.17
CA SER A 20 0.47 -43.39 -20.89
C SER A 20 0.74 -43.92 -19.47
N SER A 21 -0.37 -44.12 -18.75
CA SER A 21 -0.71 -45.25 -17.87
C SER A 21 0.30 -45.81 -16.85
N ALA A 22 -0.06 -45.72 -15.56
CA ALA A 22 -0.11 -46.89 -14.69
C ALA A 22 -0.99 -46.62 -13.46
N ILE A 23 -2.03 -47.42 -13.35
CA ILE A 23 -2.92 -47.55 -12.20
C ILE A 23 -2.16 -48.31 -11.11
N GLN A 24 -2.04 -47.75 -9.90
CA GLN A 24 -1.77 -48.57 -8.71
C GLN A 24 -2.53 -47.97 -7.52
N ALA A 25 -3.75 -48.47 -7.31
CA ALA A 25 -4.50 -48.26 -6.08
C ALA A 25 -3.85 -49.10 -4.96
N CYS A 26 -3.19 -48.46 -4.01
CA CYS A 26 -2.88 -49.07 -2.73
C CYS A 26 -4.09 -48.90 -1.80
N VAL A 27 -4.93 -49.94 -1.76
CA VAL A 27 -5.98 -50.09 -0.78
C VAL A 27 -5.33 -50.48 0.56
N PHE A 28 -5.20 -49.53 1.48
CA PHE A 28 -5.01 -49.84 2.90
C PHE A 28 -6.38 -49.84 3.58
N GLN A 29 -6.90 -51.03 3.85
CA GLN A 29 -8.02 -51.17 4.79
C GLN A 29 -7.46 -51.15 6.21
N VAL A 30 -7.77 -50.10 6.95
CA VAL A 30 -7.67 -50.08 8.41
C VAL A 30 -9.10 -49.99 8.94
N THR A 31 -9.68 -51.15 9.28
CA THR A 31 -10.88 -51.21 10.12
C THR A 31 -10.47 -50.92 11.56
N GLN A 32 -10.60 -49.66 11.97
CA GLN A 32 -10.65 -49.30 13.38
C GLN A 32 -12.09 -48.91 13.73
N ASN A 33 -12.81 -49.83 14.37
CA ASN A 33 -14.04 -49.51 15.09
C ASN A 33 -13.65 -48.79 16.40
N ALA A 34 -13.31 -47.51 16.30
CA ALA A 34 -13.27 -46.62 17.44
C ALA A 34 -14.67 -46.02 17.60
N GLN A 35 -15.36 -46.35 18.69
CA GLN A 35 -16.56 -45.63 19.11
C GLN A 35 -16.15 -44.20 19.47
N TYR A 36 -16.26 -43.29 18.50
CA TYR A 36 -16.16 -41.86 18.73
C TYR A 36 -17.36 -41.43 19.56
N THR A 37 -17.13 -41.21 20.85
CA THR A 37 -17.98 -40.34 21.64
C THR A 37 -17.76 -38.93 21.12
N PRO A 38 -18.77 -38.21 20.62
CA PRO A 38 -18.60 -36.82 20.22
C PRO A 38 -18.26 -36.03 21.49
N VAL A 39 -16.99 -35.68 21.64
CA VAL A 39 -16.58 -34.65 22.60
C VAL A 39 -17.21 -33.37 22.09
N ALA A 40 -18.12 -32.80 22.89
CA ALA A 40 -18.68 -31.49 22.62
C ALA A 40 -17.53 -30.51 22.38
N SER A 41 -17.46 -29.97 21.17
CA SER A 41 -16.52 -28.91 20.82
C SER A 41 -16.81 -27.73 21.74
N THR A 42 -15.97 -27.54 22.76
CA THR A 42 -15.94 -26.28 23.51
C THR A 42 -15.56 -25.22 22.51
N GLY A 43 -16.49 -24.32 22.22
CA GLY A 43 -16.38 -23.33 21.16
C GLY A 43 -15.01 -22.67 21.14
N SER A 44 -14.27 -22.96 20.07
CA SER A 44 -13.09 -22.18 19.72
C SER A 44 -13.59 -20.80 19.31
N THR A 45 -13.61 -19.86 20.24
CA THR A 45 -13.69 -18.44 19.89
C THR A 45 -12.45 -18.15 19.05
N ALA A 46 -12.66 -17.94 17.75
CA ALA A 46 -11.60 -17.46 16.87
C ALA A 46 -10.92 -16.24 17.52
N PRO A 47 -9.60 -16.07 17.36
CA PRO A 47 -8.92 -14.87 17.84
C PRO A 47 -9.68 -13.63 17.38
N PRO A 48 -9.86 -12.61 18.25
CA PRO A 48 -10.45 -11.36 17.81
C PRO A 48 -9.66 -10.84 16.60
N ALA A 49 -10.37 -10.38 15.58
CA ALA A 49 -9.75 -9.83 14.38
C ALA A 49 -8.81 -8.67 14.77
N PRO A 50 -7.69 -8.48 14.04
CA PRO A 50 -6.78 -7.38 14.30
C PRO A 50 -7.49 -6.03 14.22
N SER A 51 -7.17 -5.13 15.14
CA SER A 51 -7.70 -3.77 15.16
C SER A 51 -6.82 -2.87 14.30
N CYS A 52 -7.16 -2.74 13.03
CA CYS A 52 -6.51 -1.79 12.12
C CYS A 52 -7.13 -0.40 12.25
N SER A 53 -6.33 0.64 12.02
CA SER A 53 -6.83 2.01 11.94
C SER A 53 -6.04 2.91 11.00
N LEU A 54 -6.73 3.91 10.44
CA LEU A 54 -6.16 5.01 9.70
C LEU A 54 -6.63 6.33 10.29
N GLU A 55 -5.68 7.22 10.52
CA GLU A 55 -5.91 8.57 11.02
C GLU A 55 -5.14 9.55 10.15
N LEU A 56 -5.83 10.60 9.70
CA LEU A 56 -5.23 11.68 8.94
C LEU A 56 -4.84 12.80 9.90
N GLU A 57 -3.56 13.12 9.97
CA GLU A 57 -3.05 14.25 10.74
C GLU A 57 -2.57 15.36 9.81
N TYR A 58 -2.42 16.55 10.36
CA TYR A 58 -1.77 17.65 9.66
C TYR A 58 -0.95 18.54 10.58
N ALA A 59 0.17 19.00 10.03
CA ALA A 59 1.04 19.98 10.66
C ALA A 59 1.13 21.25 9.82
N PRO A 60 1.27 22.44 10.43
CA PRO A 60 1.61 23.63 9.67
C PRO A 60 3.00 23.49 9.06
N VAL A 61 3.13 23.80 7.76
CA VAL A 61 4.45 23.87 7.12
C VAL A 61 5.22 25.02 7.77
N GLN A 62 6.25 24.71 8.55
CA GLN A 62 7.14 25.73 9.09
C GLN A 62 7.85 26.40 7.90
N SER A 63 7.46 27.63 7.60
CA SER A 63 8.00 28.39 6.47
C SER A 63 9.52 28.54 6.65
N LEU A 64 10.28 27.92 5.74
CA LEU A 64 11.70 28.21 5.58
C LEU A 64 11.85 29.65 5.08
N HIS A 65 11.95 30.55 6.05
CA HIS A 65 12.54 31.88 6.00
C HIS A 65 12.02 32.96 5.05
N TYR A 66 11.11 32.76 4.09
CA TYR A 66 10.81 33.86 3.14
C TYR A 66 9.38 34.04 2.60
N THR A 67 8.36 33.29 3.03
CA THR A 67 6.97 33.65 2.65
C THR A 67 5.94 33.46 3.77
N PRO A 68 5.00 34.42 3.96
CA PRO A 68 3.94 34.33 4.95
C PRO A 68 2.80 33.43 4.46
N LEU A 69 3.11 32.20 4.05
CA LEU A 69 2.10 31.17 3.78
C LEU A 69 1.86 30.36 5.06
N HIS A 70 1.48 31.05 6.15
CA HIS A 70 1.15 30.46 7.46
C HIS A 70 -0.18 29.68 7.45
N ARG A 71 -0.60 29.21 6.27
CA ARG A 71 -1.89 28.55 6.04
C ARG A 71 -1.75 27.26 5.23
N ARG A 72 -0.52 26.87 4.87
CA ARG A 72 -0.31 25.60 4.18
C ARG A 72 0.02 24.54 5.20
N ASN A 73 -0.68 23.43 5.08
CA ASN A 73 -0.53 22.30 5.95
C ASN A 73 0.10 21.14 5.19
N HIS A 74 0.77 20.30 5.96
CA HIS A 74 1.44 19.07 5.58
C HIS A 74 0.59 17.92 6.11
N ALA A 75 0.16 17.03 5.23
CA ALA A 75 -0.65 15.88 5.65
C ALA A 75 0.27 14.71 6.06
N LEU A 76 -0.15 13.99 7.09
CA LEU A 76 0.48 12.75 7.56
C LEU A 76 -0.60 11.68 7.71
N LEU A 77 -0.24 10.42 7.50
CA LEU A 77 -1.14 9.29 7.67
C LEU A 77 -0.63 8.40 8.78
N VAL A 78 -1.33 8.38 9.91
CA VAL A 78 -1.08 7.44 11.00
C VAL A 78 -1.79 6.13 10.66
N VAL A 79 -1.03 5.05 10.67
CA VAL A 79 -1.46 3.71 10.29
C VAL A 79 -1.25 2.79 11.47
N THR A 80 -2.28 2.02 11.84
CA THR A 80 -2.15 0.83 12.69
C THR A 80 -2.47 -0.40 11.85
N ASP A 81 -1.47 -1.24 11.63
CA ASP A 81 -1.53 -2.38 10.72
C ASP A 81 -2.20 -3.63 11.33
N GLY A 82 -2.29 -4.70 10.54
CA GLY A 82 -2.86 -5.98 10.96
C GLY A 82 -2.04 -6.72 12.04
N ASP A 83 -0.77 -6.35 12.21
CA ASP A 83 0.14 -6.90 13.21
C ASP A 83 0.12 -6.08 14.52
N GLY A 84 -0.60 -4.96 14.54
CA GLY A 84 -0.73 -4.05 15.66
C GLY A 84 0.43 -3.04 15.78
N ASN A 85 1.28 -2.92 14.76
CA ASN A 85 2.27 -1.86 14.72
C ASN A 85 1.60 -0.55 14.36
N THR A 86 2.10 0.55 14.92
CA THR A 86 1.67 1.90 14.55
C THR A 86 2.85 2.69 14.03
N PHE A 87 2.66 3.39 12.92
CA PHE A 87 3.64 4.29 12.32
C PHE A 87 2.92 5.43 11.60
N THR A 88 3.66 6.51 11.36
CA THR A 88 3.18 7.69 10.63
C THR A 88 3.91 7.74 9.31
N MET A 89 3.15 7.70 8.21
CA MET A 89 3.65 7.87 6.86
C MET A 89 3.51 9.34 6.45
N GLU A 90 4.53 9.88 5.81
CA GLU A 90 4.51 11.21 5.20
C GLU A 90 5.38 11.28 3.94
N GLY A 91 5.24 12.37 3.18
CA GLY A 91 6.07 12.62 2.01
C GLY A 91 6.85 13.92 2.16
N ASN A 92 8.17 13.87 2.11
CA ASN A 92 9.04 15.03 2.31
C ASN A 92 9.80 15.43 1.05
N PRO A 93 10.18 16.71 0.90
CA PRO A 93 11.13 17.07 -0.15
C PRO A 93 12.50 16.45 0.18
N GLN A 94 13.21 15.97 -0.84
CA GLN A 94 14.57 15.46 -0.71
C GLN A 94 15.52 16.52 -0.14
N THR A 95 15.24 17.81 -0.37
CA THR A 95 15.99 18.93 0.17
C THR A 95 15.07 19.97 0.80
N VAL A 96 15.52 20.58 1.89
CA VAL A 96 14.77 21.66 2.57
C VAL A 96 14.80 22.98 1.78
N ALA A 97 15.79 23.20 0.91
CA ALA A 97 15.95 24.45 0.16
C ALA A 97 15.76 24.25 -1.35
N PRO A 98 15.23 25.23 -2.10
CA PRO A 98 15.14 25.12 -3.55
C PRO A 98 16.52 24.83 -4.19
N PRO A 99 16.61 23.95 -5.21
CA PRO A 99 15.52 23.13 -5.74
C PRO A 99 15.19 21.95 -4.82
N TRP A 100 13.90 21.75 -4.53
CA TRP A 100 13.38 20.80 -3.53
C TRP A 100 13.60 19.31 -3.84
N GLY A 101 14.14 19.01 -5.02
CA GLY A 101 14.42 17.64 -5.45
C GLY A 101 13.16 16.79 -5.63
N MET A 102 13.28 15.51 -5.31
CA MET A 102 12.17 14.55 -5.36
C MET A 102 11.30 14.61 -4.11
N LEU A 103 10.06 14.17 -4.24
CA LEU A 103 9.17 13.85 -3.13
C LEU A 103 9.53 12.43 -2.65
N VAL A 104 9.92 12.30 -1.39
CA VAL A 104 10.49 11.09 -0.79
C VAL A 104 9.57 10.61 0.35
N PRO A 105 9.23 9.32 0.44
CA PRO A 105 8.48 8.77 1.57
C PRO A 105 9.31 8.81 2.85
N ASP A 106 8.67 9.06 3.99
CA ASP A 106 9.26 8.96 5.32
C ASP A 106 8.27 8.30 6.29
N ASN A 107 8.76 7.33 7.06
CA ASN A 107 7.97 6.50 7.96
C ASN A 107 8.53 6.60 9.38
N LEU A 108 7.76 7.22 10.26
CA LEU A 108 8.13 7.44 11.65
C LEU A 108 7.44 6.39 12.54
N PRO A 109 8.17 5.71 13.44
CA PRO A 109 7.53 4.79 14.39
C PRO A 109 6.55 5.50 15.31
N GLY A 110 5.36 4.92 15.48
CA GLY A 110 4.28 5.47 16.30
C GLY A 110 3.46 6.57 15.64
N ASN A 111 2.54 7.14 16.42
CA ASN A 111 1.83 8.37 16.09
C ASN A 111 2.68 9.57 16.57
N VAL A 112 2.97 10.53 15.69
CA VAL A 112 3.77 11.73 16.00
C VAL A 112 3.01 12.78 16.83
N GLY A 113 1.69 12.71 16.86
CA GLY A 113 0.79 13.50 17.71
C GLY A 113 0.48 14.87 17.14
N ASP A 114 0.42 15.01 15.82
CA ASP A 114 0.02 16.24 15.16
C ASP A 114 -1.50 16.44 15.22
N ALA A 115 -2.01 17.53 14.63
CA ALA A 115 -3.43 17.81 14.70
C ALA A 115 -4.23 16.81 13.85
N GLN A 116 -5.09 16.01 14.50
CA GLN A 116 -6.03 15.13 13.81
C GLN A 116 -6.98 15.91 12.88
N TRP A 117 -7.21 15.38 11.68
CA TRP A 117 -8.22 15.85 10.72
C TRP A 117 -9.22 14.75 10.37
N GLY A 118 -10.50 15.04 10.60
CA GLY A 118 -11.58 14.07 10.34
C GLY A 118 -11.65 12.98 11.42
N SER A 119 -12.32 11.88 11.09
CA SER A 119 -12.50 10.74 11.99
C SER A 119 -11.45 9.66 11.75
N ILE A 120 -11.09 8.93 12.80
CA ILE A 120 -10.27 7.72 12.70
C ILE A 120 -11.12 6.61 12.07
N LEU A 121 -10.65 6.08 10.95
CA LEU A 121 -11.22 4.90 10.32
C LEU A 121 -10.65 3.67 11.02
N THR A 122 -11.51 2.73 11.45
CA THR A 122 -11.06 1.48 12.11
C THR A 122 -11.71 0.27 11.46
N SER A 123 -11.20 -0.92 11.76
CA SER A 123 -11.77 -2.19 11.28
C SER A 123 -13.21 -2.44 11.73
N SER A 124 -13.72 -1.67 12.70
CA SER A 124 -15.14 -1.70 13.08
C SER A 124 -16.07 -0.98 12.09
N GLN A 125 -15.56 0.05 11.40
CA GLN A 125 -16.30 0.76 10.34
C GLN A 125 -16.11 0.11 8.98
N ASP A 126 -14.90 -0.38 8.67
CA ASP A 126 -14.59 -1.10 7.44
C ASP A 126 -13.87 -2.43 7.74
N PRO A 127 -14.56 -3.59 7.66
CA PRO A 127 -13.96 -4.90 7.94
C PRO A 127 -12.77 -5.26 7.03
N ASN A 128 -12.62 -4.60 5.87
CA ASN A 128 -11.50 -4.83 4.95
C ASN A 128 -10.30 -3.91 5.22
N LEU A 129 -10.35 -3.06 6.24
CA LEU A 129 -9.34 -2.02 6.48
C LEU A 129 -7.92 -2.55 6.57
N CYS A 130 -7.69 -3.70 7.20
CA CYS A 130 -6.35 -4.28 7.28
C CYS A 130 -5.75 -4.61 5.90
N ASN A 131 -6.58 -5.12 4.96
CA ASN A 131 -6.13 -5.41 3.60
C ASN A 131 -5.89 -4.12 2.80
N GLN A 132 -6.71 -3.09 3.05
CA GLN A 132 -6.54 -1.76 2.46
C GLN A 132 -5.24 -1.11 2.94
N ILE A 133 -4.92 -1.22 4.23
CA ILE A 133 -3.64 -0.78 4.81
C ILE A 133 -2.45 -1.52 4.20
N ALA A 134 -2.52 -2.86 4.09
CA ALA A 134 -1.46 -3.62 3.41
C ALA A 134 -1.25 -3.17 1.96
N SER A 135 -2.31 -2.70 1.28
CA SER A 135 -2.22 -2.14 -0.07
C SER A 135 -1.55 -0.76 -0.07
N ILE A 136 -1.82 0.08 0.95
CA ILE A 136 -1.14 1.35 1.18
C ILE A 136 0.37 1.13 1.36
N GLU A 137 0.76 0.24 2.26
CA GLU A 137 2.17 -0.10 2.51
C GLU A 137 2.87 -0.64 1.26
N THR A 138 2.17 -1.48 0.49
CA THR A 138 2.69 -1.98 -0.80
C THR A 138 2.87 -0.85 -1.80
N ALA A 139 1.92 0.09 -1.88
CA ALA A 139 2.01 1.24 -2.77
C ALA A 139 3.20 2.13 -2.39
N GLU A 140 3.38 2.44 -1.11
CA GLU A 140 4.53 3.20 -0.61
C GLU A 140 5.86 2.52 -0.98
N ASN A 141 5.99 1.22 -0.70
CA ASN A 141 7.20 0.48 -1.05
C ASN A 141 7.52 0.53 -2.55
N ASN A 142 6.49 0.55 -3.41
CA ASN A 142 6.65 0.68 -4.86
C ASN A 142 6.94 2.11 -5.33
N TYR A 143 6.53 3.13 -4.56
CA TYR A 143 6.76 4.53 -4.88
C TYR A 143 8.26 4.84 -5.03
N SER A 144 9.11 4.25 -4.20
CA SER A 144 10.57 4.43 -4.22
C SER A 144 11.24 4.08 -5.56
N ASN A 145 10.56 3.34 -6.44
CA ASN A 145 11.07 3.01 -7.79
C ASN A 145 10.56 3.96 -8.88
N ASN A 146 9.69 4.91 -8.55
CA ASN A 146 9.03 5.82 -9.49
C ASN A 146 8.95 7.24 -8.89
N GLU A 147 10.09 7.85 -8.58
CA GLU A 147 10.12 9.15 -7.88
C GLU A 147 9.46 10.28 -8.69
N VAL A 148 8.78 11.19 -7.97
CA VAL A 148 8.11 12.38 -8.54
C VAL A 148 8.79 13.64 -8.02
N HIS A 149 8.97 14.65 -8.88
CA HIS A 149 9.52 15.94 -8.49
C HIS A 149 8.61 16.66 -7.49
N TYR A 150 9.19 17.14 -6.38
CA TYR A 150 8.45 17.88 -5.37
C TYR A 150 8.12 19.32 -5.83
N ASN A 151 6.89 19.78 -5.58
CA ASN A 151 6.40 21.12 -5.91
C ASN A 151 5.42 21.62 -4.83
N PRO A 152 5.55 22.86 -4.31
CA PRO A 152 4.71 23.31 -3.19
C PRO A 152 3.22 23.41 -3.49
N LEU A 153 2.90 23.56 -4.77
CA LEU A 153 1.54 23.70 -5.29
C LEU A 153 1.11 22.45 -6.06
N GLY A 154 2.06 21.57 -6.37
CA GLY A 154 1.90 20.34 -7.14
C GLY A 154 2.36 19.15 -6.30
N PRO A 155 2.88 18.04 -6.87
CA PRO A 155 3.22 16.87 -6.08
C PRO A 155 4.04 17.21 -4.82
N ASN A 156 3.44 17.07 -3.64
CA ASN A 156 3.99 17.31 -2.31
C ASN A 156 3.40 16.29 -1.32
N SER A 157 3.65 16.47 -0.02
CA SER A 157 3.13 15.60 1.05
C SER A 157 1.62 15.35 0.97
N ASN A 158 0.85 16.39 0.68
CA ASN A 158 -0.61 16.28 0.61
C ASN A 158 -1.07 15.37 -0.53
N SER A 159 -0.51 15.52 -1.74
CA SER A 159 -0.80 14.59 -2.84
C SER A 159 -0.28 13.19 -2.56
N PHE A 160 0.82 13.06 -1.82
CA PHE A 160 1.37 11.76 -1.44
C PHE A 160 0.39 10.98 -0.57
N ILE A 161 -0.10 11.61 0.50
CA ILE A 161 -1.10 11.01 1.38
C ILE A 161 -2.39 10.70 0.62
N ASN A 162 -2.89 11.62 -0.21
CA ASN A 162 -4.09 11.33 -1.02
C ASN A 162 -3.88 10.15 -1.98
N TRP A 163 -2.71 10.03 -2.61
CA TRP A 163 -2.39 8.91 -3.49
C TRP A 163 -2.28 7.57 -2.74
N LEU A 164 -1.71 7.57 -1.53
CA LEU A 164 -1.71 6.39 -0.66
C LEU A 164 -3.14 5.96 -0.33
N LEU A 165 -3.98 6.90 0.12
CA LEU A 165 -5.40 6.62 0.43
C LEU A 165 -6.16 6.06 -0.78
N GLN A 166 -5.91 6.59 -1.99
CA GLN A 166 -6.48 6.07 -3.24
C GLN A 166 -5.97 4.66 -3.57
N SER A 167 -4.68 4.39 -3.34
CA SER A 167 -4.09 3.06 -3.55
C SER A 167 -4.65 2.02 -2.59
N GLY A 168 -5.02 2.43 -1.38
CA GLY A 168 -5.76 1.60 -0.42
C GLY A 168 -7.27 1.51 -0.68
N GLY A 169 -7.83 2.30 -1.61
CA GLY A 169 -9.28 2.35 -1.85
C GLY A 169 -10.08 2.89 -0.66
N VAL A 170 -9.49 3.80 0.12
CA VAL A 170 -10.08 4.39 1.34
C VAL A 170 -10.23 5.91 1.25
N ASP A 171 -9.89 6.53 0.11
CA ASP A 171 -9.91 7.98 -0.06
C ASP A 171 -11.30 8.59 0.13
N GLN A 172 -12.37 7.82 -0.11
CA GLN A 172 -13.75 8.26 0.15
C GLN A 172 -14.04 8.61 1.63
N TYR A 173 -13.23 8.13 2.57
CA TYR A 173 -13.40 8.40 4.00
C TYR A 173 -12.70 9.69 4.45
N PHE A 174 -11.84 10.26 3.60
CA PHE A 174 -10.97 11.38 3.96
C PHE A 174 -11.19 12.57 3.04
N THR A 175 -10.85 13.75 3.55
CA THR A 175 -10.84 14.99 2.76
C THR A 175 -9.56 15.75 3.04
N ALA A 176 -9.18 16.64 2.13
CA ALA A 176 -8.03 17.51 2.31
C ALA A 176 -8.11 18.26 3.64
N PRO A 177 -7.04 18.28 4.45
CA PRO A 177 -6.95 19.16 5.61
C PRO A 177 -7.14 20.65 5.24
N PRO A 178 -7.47 21.52 6.21
CA PRO A 178 -7.65 22.94 5.93
C PRO A 178 -6.38 23.54 5.33
N GLY A 179 -6.51 24.43 4.35
CA GLY A 179 -5.34 25.15 3.81
C GLY A 179 -4.34 24.28 3.04
N THR A 180 -4.65 23.01 2.82
CA THR A 180 -3.86 22.11 1.98
C THR A 180 -3.78 22.59 0.53
N THR A 181 -2.60 22.44 -0.07
CA THR A 181 -2.37 22.61 -1.51
C THR A 181 -1.91 21.30 -2.14
N GLY A 182 -2.42 21.01 -3.34
CA GLY A 182 -1.99 19.84 -4.11
C GLY A 182 -2.60 18.51 -3.69
N TRP A 183 -3.61 18.47 -2.79
CA TRP A 183 -4.27 17.22 -2.36
C TRP A 183 -4.63 16.28 -3.52
N SER A 184 -5.37 16.79 -4.50
CA SER A 184 -5.80 16.00 -5.67
C SER A 184 -4.82 16.07 -6.84
N THR A 185 -3.60 16.58 -6.62
CA THR A 185 -2.58 16.58 -7.67
C THR A 185 -2.05 15.17 -7.84
N SER A 186 -2.20 14.62 -9.05
CA SER A 186 -1.72 13.28 -9.37
C SER A 186 -0.19 13.21 -9.27
N LEU A 187 0.34 12.20 -8.58
CA LEU A 187 1.78 11.92 -8.54
C LEU A 187 2.27 11.37 -9.88
N TYR A 188 1.52 10.40 -10.41
CA TYR A 188 1.73 9.81 -11.72
C TYR A 188 0.65 10.35 -12.66
N GLY A 189 0.94 10.55 -13.95
CA GLY A 189 -0.10 10.91 -14.92
C GLY A 189 -1.32 9.97 -14.76
N THR A 190 -2.54 10.51 -14.88
CA THR A 190 -3.83 9.87 -14.54
C THR A 190 -3.78 8.34 -14.54
N LEU A 191 -3.79 7.72 -13.34
CA LEU A 191 -3.76 6.27 -13.14
C LEU A 191 -5.11 5.64 -13.53
N TRP A 192 -5.47 5.68 -14.80
CA TRP A 192 -6.49 4.80 -15.35
C TRP A 192 -5.82 3.45 -15.64
N GLY A 193 -5.78 2.52 -14.68
CA GLY A 193 -5.70 1.09 -15.02
C GLY A 193 -4.72 0.16 -14.30
N ILE A 194 -4.28 0.42 -13.05
CA ILE A 194 -3.41 -0.55 -12.33
C ILE A 194 -3.99 -1.07 -11.00
N PHE A 195 -5.31 -1.06 -10.83
CA PHE A 195 -5.95 -1.88 -9.79
C PHE A 195 -7.14 -2.62 -10.42
N PRO A 196 -7.05 -3.95 -10.64
CA PRO A 196 -8.22 -4.73 -10.99
C PRO A 196 -9.15 -4.83 -9.77
N ASN A 197 -10.44 -4.58 -10.00
CA ASN A 197 -11.53 -4.84 -9.07
C ASN A 197 -11.53 -6.30 -8.55
#